data_AF-A0A4U0UNJ8-F1
#
_entry.id   AF-A0A4U0UNJ8-F1
#
_cell.length_a   1.000
_cell.length_b   1.000
_cell.length_c   1.000
_cell.angle_alpha   90.00
_cell.angle_beta   90.00
_cell.angle_gamma   90.00
#
_symmetry.space_group_name_H-M   'P 1'
#
loop_
_entity.id
_entity.type
_entity.pdbx_description
1 polymer ?
#
loop_
_entity_poly.entity_id
_entity_poly.type
_entity_poly.pdbx_seq_one_letter_code
_entity_poly.pdbx_strand_id
1 'polypeptide(L)'
;VGKQGTASELYERNTWPELARLAADLPEAGVHFQDTVVYRRAKDVGTATGDWFAELLREDAWFADVVPNFRILPKSALPPGVDGGTAFTSVCINTALYLPWLASQCLRHGVVLKRGVVADVVVNCTGLGARALGGVADAAVEPARGQIVLVRNEPGVMVSVSGTDDGEDEATYIMHRAAGGGTVLGGCLQKGSWESQPDPNLAVRIMRRAIALCPALVPAGAGIEALSIIVHNYGHGGYGYQSSYGTAQVAVRLVAEALESAKTKAYSLPISQTQPKL
;
A
#
# COMPACT_ATOMS: atom_id res chain seq x y z
N VAL A 1 4.46 10.48 6.51
CA VAL A 1 4.49 11.85 7.02
C VAL A 1 5.41 11.88 8.20
N GLY A 2 6.55 12.53 8.04
CA GLY A 2 7.53 12.77 9.09
C GLY A 2 6.97 13.75 10.11
N LYS A 3 7.50 13.65 11.34
CA LYS A 3 7.14 14.56 12.43
C LYS A 3 7.62 15.96 12.12
N GLN A 4 6.87 16.95 12.58
CA GLN A 4 7.24 18.35 12.43
C GLN A 4 8.63 18.64 13.04
N GLY A 5 9.44 19.44 12.36
CA GLY A 5 10.81 19.81 12.74
C GLY A 5 11.87 18.75 12.43
N THR A 6 11.51 17.63 11.77
CA THR A 6 12.46 16.56 11.42
C THR A 6 13.00 16.71 10.00
N ALA A 7 14.14 16.07 9.71
CA ALA A 7 14.65 15.97 8.34
C ALA A 7 13.64 15.30 7.40
N SER A 8 12.85 14.34 7.90
CA SER A 8 11.80 13.69 7.11
C SER A 8 10.70 14.65 6.67
N GLU A 9 10.27 15.60 7.52
CA GLU A 9 9.36 16.67 7.10
C GLU A 9 9.98 17.44 5.93
N LEU A 10 11.23 17.90 6.07
CA LEU A 10 11.89 18.69 5.04
C LEU A 10 11.96 17.92 3.70
N TYR A 11 12.32 16.64 3.75
CA TYR A 11 12.40 15.81 2.54
C TYR A 11 11.03 15.60 1.89
N GLU A 12 9.99 15.31 2.68
CA GLU A 12 8.63 15.14 2.16
C GLU A 12 8.09 16.46 1.58
N ARG A 13 8.30 17.58 2.27
CA ARG A 13 7.92 18.93 1.80
C ARG A 13 8.59 19.29 0.48
N ASN A 14 9.89 18.98 0.34
CA ASN A 14 10.65 19.25 -0.88
C ASN A 14 10.30 18.29 -2.03
N THR A 15 9.80 17.10 -1.72
CA THR A 15 9.42 16.08 -2.72
C THR A 15 8.07 16.41 -3.37
N TRP A 16 7.13 16.97 -2.60
CA TRP A 16 5.76 17.19 -3.07
C TRP A 16 5.64 17.98 -4.38
N PRO A 17 6.32 19.14 -4.57
CA PRO A 17 6.20 19.91 -5.81
C PRO A 17 6.55 19.10 -7.06
N GLU A 18 7.57 18.23 -6.97
CA GLU A 18 7.96 17.39 -8.11
C GLU A 18 6.92 16.29 -8.37
N LEU A 19 6.42 15.61 -7.33
CA LEU A 19 5.36 14.61 -7.52
C LEU A 19 4.06 15.21 -8.07
N ALA A 20 3.70 16.41 -7.61
CA ALA A 20 2.56 17.15 -8.14
C ALA A 20 2.77 17.54 -9.61
N ARG A 21 3.96 18.00 -9.99
CA ARG A 21 4.34 18.28 -11.38
C ARG A 21 4.26 17.04 -12.25
N LEU A 22 4.77 15.89 -11.79
CA LEU A 22 4.67 14.63 -12.51
C LEU A 22 3.22 14.21 -12.74
N ALA A 23 2.38 14.34 -11.71
CA ALA A 23 0.96 14.01 -11.79
C ALA A 23 0.17 14.94 -12.74
N ALA A 24 0.54 16.22 -12.79
CA ALA A 24 -0.13 17.23 -13.61
C ALA A 24 0.31 17.19 -15.08
N ASP A 25 1.62 17.10 -15.31
CA ASP A 25 2.23 17.45 -16.59
C ASP A 25 2.78 16.24 -17.36
N LEU A 26 3.04 15.11 -16.68
CA LEU A 26 3.77 13.96 -17.24
C LEU A 26 3.04 12.62 -16.96
N PRO A 27 1.89 12.36 -17.62
CA PRO A 27 1.10 11.16 -17.38
C PRO A 27 1.87 9.85 -17.66
N GLU A 28 2.88 9.89 -18.53
CA GLU A 28 3.75 8.75 -18.82
C GLU A 28 4.65 8.34 -17.63
N ALA A 29 4.79 9.19 -16.61
CA ALA A 29 5.48 8.86 -15.37
C ALA A 29 4.67 7.90 -14.48
N GLY A 30 3.39 7.67 -14.77
CA GLY A 30 2.54 6.78 -13.98
C GLY A 30 2.25 7.31 -12.58
N VAL A 31 2.12 8.63 -12.44
CA VAL A 31 1.70 9.32 -11.20
C VAL A 31 0.37 10.00 -11.49
N HIS A 32 -0.61 9.91 -10.57
CA HIS A 32 -1.86 10.66 -10.69
C HIS A 32 -2.29 11.24 -9.35
N PHE A 33 -3.11 12.28 -9.38
CA PHE A 33 -3.77 12.79 -8.18
C PHE A 33 -4.91 11.86 -7.74
N GLN A 34 -5.09 11.71 -6.43
CA GLN A 34 -6.26 11.07 -5.85
C GLN A 34 -6.70 11.77 -4.57
N ASP A 35 -8.01 11.84 -4.39
CA ASP A 35 -8.59 12.16 -3.10
C ASP A 35 -8.20 11.10 -2.07
N THR A 36 -7.80 11.57 -0.90
CA THR A 36 -7.26 10.76 0.18
C THR A 36 -8.06 11.02 1.44
N VAL A 37 -8.40 9.95 2.16
CA VAL A 37 -9.08 10.00 3.45
C VAL A 37 -8.33 9.13 4.46
N VAL A 38 -8.01 9.70 5.63
CA VAL A 38 -7.37 8.98 6.73
C VAL A 38 -8.30 9.05 7.94
N TYR A 39 -8.65 7.89 8.49
CA TYR A 39 -9.51 7.77 9.67
C TYR A 39 -8.71 7.43 10.93
N ARG A 40 -9.14 7.99 12.06
CA ARG A 40 -8.65 7.67 13.41
C ARG A 40 -9.70 6.88 14.18
N ARG A 41 -9.27 5.82 14.85
CA ARG A 41 -10.06 5.13 15.89
C ARG A 41 -9.44 5.43 17.25
N ALA A 42 -10.29 5.75 18.23
CA ALA A 42 -9.83 6.23 19.53
C ALA A 42 -8.99 5.17 20.26
N LYS A 43 -9.29 3.90 20.02
CA LYS A 43 -8.58 2.75 20.60
C LYS A 43 -7.19 2.50 20.01
N ASP A 44 -6.85 3.15 18.89
CA ASP A 44 -5.53 2.98 18.25
C ASP A 44 -4.49 3.95 18.79
N VAL A 45 -4.89 4.94 19.60
CA VAL A 45 -3.95 5.91 20.17
C VAL A 45 -2.91 5.19 21.03
N GLY A 46 -1.64 5.35 20.69
CA GLY A 46 -0.51 4.71 21.37
C GLY A 46 -0.22 3.27 20.92
N THR A 47 -0.92 2.73 19.92
CA THR A 47 -0.51 1.48 19.26
C THR A 47 0.51 1.77 18.16
N ALA A 48 1.25 0.74 17.73
CA ALA A 48 2.26 0.90 16.68
C ALA A 48 1.68 1.43 15.35
N THR A 49 0.46 0.99 14.98
CA THR A 49 -0.24 1.47 13.79
C THR A 49 -0.82 2.87 14.01
N GLY A 50 -1.34 3.17 15.20
CA GLY A 50 -1.81 4.51 15.53
C GLY A 50 -0.69 5.55 15.46
N ASP A 51 0.47 5.23 16.01
CA ASP A 51 1.68 6.06 15.94
C ASP A 51 2.17 6.28 14.50
N TRP A 52 2.03 5.26 13.64
CA TRP A 52 2.38 5.36 12.23
C TRP A 52 1.48 6.34 11.47
N PHE A 53 0.19 6.39 11.80
CA PHE A 53 -0.79 7.33 11.19
C PHE A 53 -0.92 8.67 11.93
N ALA A 54 -0.27 8.84 13.09
CA ALA A 54 -0.50 9.99 13.97
C ALA A 54 -0.32 11.34 13.26
N GLU A 55 0.76 11.51 12.49
CA GLU A 55 1.04 12.77 11.78
C GLU A 55 0.00 13.09 10.70
N LEU A 56 -0.53 12.06 10.02
CA LEU A 56 -1.58 12.22 9.00
C LEU A 56 -2.92 12.68 9.59
N LEU A 57 -3.13 12.44 10.89
CA LEU A 57 -4.39 12.67 11.61
C LEU A 57 -4.35 13.92 12.51
N ARG A 58 -3.26 14.70 12.46
CA ARG A 58 -3.15 15.96 13.19
C ARG A 58 -4.09 17.02 12.61
N GLU A 59 -4.75 17.74 13.51
CA GLU A 59 -5.59 18.88 13.13
C GLU A 59 -4.75 20.09 12.68
N ASP A 60 -3.54 20.21 13.23
CA ASP A 60 -2.50 21.21 12.89
C ASP A 60 -1.39 20.61 12.02
N ALA A 61 -1.73 19.66 11.14
CA ALA A 61 -0.77 18.97 10.29
C ALA A 61 0.08 19.94 9.46
N TRP A 62 1.41 19.83 9.53
CA TRP A 62 2.32 20.72 8.81
C TRP A 62 2.14 20.69 7.28
N PHE A 63 1.62 19.58 6.75
CA PHE A 63 1.38 19.38 5.32
C PHE A 63 0.05 19.96 4.84
N ALA A 64 -0.78 20.52 5.73
CA ALA A 64 -2.08 21.11 5.38
C ALA A 64 -1.96 22.20 4.31
N ASP A 65 -0.91 23.01 4.35
CA ASP A 65 -0.62 24.06 3.36
C ASP A 65 0.26 23.58 2.20
N VAL A 66 0.65 22.30 2.19
CA VAL A 66 1.48 21.69 1.15
C VAL A 66 0.63 20.95 0.14
N VAL A 67 -0.34 20.16 0.61
CA VAL A 67 -1.23 19.37 -0.24
C VAL A 67 -2.54 20.12 -0.52
N PRO A 68 -3.16 19.95 -1.70
CA PRO A 68 -4.45 20.54 -1.99
C PRO A 68 -5.58 19.95 -1.13
N ASN A 69 -6.63 20.75 -0.93
CA ASN A 69 -7.91 20.33 -0.37
C ASN A 69 -7.84 19.69 1.02
N PHE A 70 -6.81 20.00 1.82
CA PHE A 70 -6.72 19.55 3.20
C PHE A 70 -7.89 20.05 4.03
N ARG A 71 -8.49 19.14 4.79
CA ARG A 71 -9.57 19.43 5.73
C ARG A 71 -9.66 18.36 6.80
N ILE A 72 -10.09 18.77 7.98
CA ILE A 72 -10.52 17.87 9.04
C ILE A 72 -11.95 17.43 8.73
N LEU A 73 -12.25 16.15 8.88
CA LEU A 73 -13.59 15.62 8.66
C LEU A 73 -14.52 16.02 9.81
N PRO A 74 -15.72 16.56 9.54
CA PRO A 74 -16.70 16.83 10.58
C PRO A 74 -17.20 15.51 11.19
N LYS A 75 -17.57 15.53 12.47
CA LYS A 75 -18.09 14.34 13.20
C LYS A 75 -19.26 13.66 12.48
N SER A 76 -20.09 14.42 11.76
CA SER A 76 -21.22 13.89 10.98
C SER A 76 -20.81 13.07 9.75
N ALA A 77 -19.57 13.19 9.28
CA ALA A 77 -19.03 12.44 8.15
C ALA A 77 -18.18 11.22 8.58
N LEU A 78 -18.02 10.99 9.89
CA LEU A 78 -17.22 9.88 10.39
C LEU A 78 -18.02 8.58 10.41
N PRO A 79 -17.46 7.46 9.94
CA PRO A 79 -18.07 6.13 10.09
C PRO A 79 -18.23 5.73 11.56
N PRO A 80 -19.12 4.77 11.88
CA PRO A 80 -19.21 4.19 13.21
C PRO A 80 -17.85 3.65 13.70
N GLY A 81 -17.46 3.97 14.93
CA GLY A 81 -16.19 3.53 15.53
C GLY A 81 -14.96 4.36 15.15
N VAL A 82 -15.13 5.43 14.37
CA VAL A 82 -14.10 6.42 14.03
C VAL A 82 -14.36 7.71 14.81
N ASP A 83 -13.34 8.27 15.46
CA ASP A 83 -13.46 9.48 16.29
C ASP A 83 -12.81 10.74 15.67
N GLY A 84 -12.09 10.56 14.56
CA GLY A 84 -11.49 11.67 13.81
C GLY A 84 -11.07 11.24 12.41
N GLY A 85 -10.74 12.22 11.57
CA GLY A 85 -10.17 11.96 10.26
C GLY A 85 -9.78 13.22 9.51
N THR A 86 -8.88 13.06 8.56
CA THR A 86 -8.43 14.12 7.65
C THR A 86 -8.70 13.69 6.21
N ALA A 87 -8.91 14.66 5.33
CA ALA A 87 -9.02 14.43 3.90
C ALA A 87 -8.21 15.48 3.14
N PHE A 88 -7.59 15.07 2.04
CA PHE A 88 -6.76 15.92 1.19
C PHE A 88 -6.57 15.26 -0.18
N THR A 89 -6.09 16.01 -1.17
CA THR A 89 -5.67 15.43 -2.45
C THR A 89 -4.17 15.11 -2.37
N SER A 90 -3.81 13.86 -2.67
CA SER A 90 -2.42 13.39 -2.72
C SER A 90 -2.12 12.77 -4.08
N VAL A 91 -1.01 12.04 -4.22
CA VAL A 91 -0.69 11.27 -5.42
C VAL A 91 -0.63 9.78 -5.14
N CYS A 92 -1.03 8.96 -6.12
CA CYS A 92 -0.72 7.54 -6.15
C CYS A 92 0.20 7.23 -7.32
N ILE A 93 1.23 6.42 -7.07
CA ILE A 93 2.27 6.08 -8.04
C ILE A 93 2.09 4.63 -8.50
N ASN A 94 1.97 4.44 -9.81
CA ASN A 94 2.15 3.14 -10.43
C ASN A 94 3.64 2.84 -10.56
N THR A 95 4.20 2.14 -9.57
CA THR A 95 5.63 1.84 -9.52
C THR A 95 6.13 1.00 -10.71
N ALA A 96 5.26 0.22 -11.35
CA ALA A 96 5.59 -0.55 -12.54
C ALA A 96 5.83 0.32 -13.78
N LEU A 97 5.34 1.56 -13.79
CA LEU A 97 5.61 2.57 -14.83
C LEU A 97 6.64 3.60 -14.37
N TYR A 98 6.52 4.08 -13.13
CA TYR A 98 7.35 5.14 -12.59
C TYR A 98 8.84 4.76 -12.53
N LEU A 99 9.18 3.54 -12.13
CA LEU A 99 10.57 3.10 -12.04
C LEU A 99 11.24 2.98 -13.44
N PRO A 100 10.63 2.33 -14.44
CA PRO A 100 11.12 2.40 -15.81
C PRO A 100 11.18 3.81 -16.38
N TRP A 101 10.22 4.67 -16.04
CA TRP A 101 10.23 6.08 -16.46
C TRP A 101 11.43 6.84 -15.88
N LEU A 102 11.73 6.68 -14.58
CA LEU A 102 12.95 7.25 -13.97
C LEU A 102 14.22 6.72 -14.64
N ALA A 103 14.28 5.42 -14.89
CA ALA A 103 15.40 4.81 -15.60
C ALA A 103 15.58 5.41 -17.01
N SER A 104 14.49 5.67 -17.73
CA SER A 104 14.55 6.30 -19.05
C SER A 104 15.01 7.77 -18.97
N GLN A 105 14.62 8.52 -17.94
CA GLN A 105 15.16 9.88 -17.73
C GLN A 105 16.67 9.83 -17.46
N CYS A 106 17.14 8.91 -16.62
CA CYS A 106 18.58 8.71 -16.39
C CYS A 106 19.33 8.39 -17.70
N LEU A 107 18.81 7.47 -18.52
CA LEU A 107 19.39 7.10 -19.80
C LEU A 107 19.46 8.30 -20.77
N ARG A 108 18.40 9.13 -20.81
CA ARG A 108 18.38 10.37 -21.62
C ARG A 108 19.48 11.36 -21.21
N HIS A 109 19.89 11.33 -19.94
CA HIS A 109 20.99 12.15 -19.42
C HIS A 109 22.36 11.44 -19.47
N GLY A 110 22.46 10.32 -20.18
CA GLY A 110 23.74 9.61 -20.39
C GLY A 110 24.16 8.69 -19.24
N VAL A 111 23.28 8.43 -18.27
CA VAL A 111 23.55 7.43 -17.23
C VAL A 111 23.62 6.04 -17.85
N VAL A 112 24.66 5.28 -17.52
CA VAL A 112 24.82 3.89 -17.95
C VAL A 112 24.31 2.95 -16.87
N LEU A 113 23.27 2.16 -17.19
CA LEU A 113 22.76 1.12 -16.29
C LEU A 113 23.55 -0.18 -16.49
N LYS A 114 24.27 -0.60 -15.45
CA LYS A 114 25.11 -1.81 -15.48
C LYS A 114 24.87 -2.66 -14.24
N ARG A 115 24.75 -3.97 -14.43
CA ARG A 115 24.92 -4.96 -13.36
C ARG A 115 26.42 -5.21 -13.18
N GLY A 116 27.08 -4.59 -12.19
CA GLY A 116 28.54 -4.71 -12.02
C GLY A 116 29.19 -3.75 -11.01
N VAL A 117 30.53 -3.65 -11.08
CA VAL A 117 31.43 -3.00 -10.11
C VAL A 117 31.69 -1.51 -10.38
N VAL A 118 32.21 -0.84 -9.34
CA VAL A 118 31.94 0.54 -8.93
C VAL A 118 33.00 1.55 -9.40
N ALA A 119 32.61 2.83 -9.47
CA ALA A 119 33.42 4.00 -9.82
C ALA A 119 34.24 4.54 -8.63
N ASP A 120 35.00 5.62 -8.85
CA ASP A 120 35.82 6.30 -7.82
C ASP A 120 35.00 6.84 -6.64
N VAL A 121 33.73 7.22 -6.90
CA VAL A 121 32.78 7.67 -5.89
C VAL A 121 31.52 6.82 -5.96
N VAL A 122 31.02 6.41 -4.79
CA VAL A 122 29.86 5.53 -4.66
C VAL A 122 28.78 6.21 -3.86
N VAL A 123 27.58 6.33 -4.43
CA VAL A 123 26.36 6.67 -3.66
C VAL A 123 25.66 5.35 -3.32
N ASN A 124 25.70 4.97 -2.05
CA ASN A 124 25.11 3.72 -1.59
C ASN A 124 23.58 3.83 -1.42
N CYS A 125 22.81 3.29 -2.37
CA CYS A 125 21.35 3.22 -2.32
C CYS A 125 20.83 1.78 -2.19
N THR A 126 21.51 0.93 -1.42
CA THR A 126 21.17 -0.52 -1.32
C THR A 126 20.01 -0.86 -0.38
N GLY A 127 19.43 0.12 0.32
CA GLY A 127 18.28 -0.09 1.21
C GLY A 127 18.58 -1.17 2.27
N LEU A 128 17.69 -2.17 2.38
CA LEU A 128 17.86 -3.32 3.28
C LEU A 128 19.18 -4.09 3.07
N GLY A 129 19.77 -4.02 1.86
CA GLY A 129 21.07 -4.60 1.55
C GLY A 129 22.24 -3.98 2.31
N ALA A 130 22.11 -2.73 2.80
CA ALA A 130 23.15 -2.06 3.59
C ALA A 130 23.52 -2.82 4.89
N ARG A 131 22.58 -3.63 5.41
CA ARG A 131 22.80 -4.51 6.56
C ARG A 131 23.90 -5.55 6.31
N ALA A 132 23.99 -6.09 5.10
CA ALA A 132 24.92 -7.16 4.73
C ALA A 132 26.03 -6.71 3.77
N LEU A 133 25.99 -5.46 3.31
CA LEU A 133 26.99 -4.91 2.40
C LEU A 133 28.33 -4.71 3.14
N GLY A 134 29.37 -5.42 2.69
CA GLY A 134 30.72 -5.30 3.25
C GLY A 134 31.23 -3.86 3.23
N GLY A 135 31.83 -3.41 4.34
CA GLY A 135 32.26 -2.02 4.53
C GLY A 135 31.17 -1.06 5.00
N VAL A 136 29.89 -1.47 4.98
CA VAL A 136 28.77 -0.73 5.57
C VAL A 136 28.23 -1.46 6.79
N ALA A 137 27.73 -2.69 6.61
CA ALA A 137 27.26 -3.57 7.68
C ALA A 137 26.35 -2.87 8.73
N ASP A 138 25.39 -2.07 8.26
CA ASP A 138 24.58 -1.23 9.14
C ASP A 138 23.59 -2.08 9.96
N ALA A 139 23.90 -2.26 11.25
CA ALA A 139 23.11 -3.06 12.17
C ALA A 139 21.74 -2.42 12.51
N ALA A 140 21.58 -1.10 12.30
CA ALA A 140 20.32 -0.39 12.54
C ALA A 140 19.28 -0.67 11.45
N VAL A 141 19.70 -1.20 10.29
CA VAL A 141 18.81 -1.56 9.19
C VAL A 141 18.12 -2.89 9.49
N GLU A 142 16.80 -2.87 9.63
CA GLU A 142 15.94 -4.05 9.87
C GLU A 142 14.79 -4.12 8.86
N PRO A 143 14.25 -5.32 8.55
CA PRO A 143 13.07 -5.42 7.71
C PRO A 143 11.80 -5.04 8.50
N ALA A 144 10.82 -4.50 7.80
CA ALA A 144 9.44 -4.46 8.25
C ALA A 144 8.57 -5.05 7.14
N ARG A 145 8.09 -6.28 7.33
CA ARG A 145 7.33 -7.01 6.30
C ARG A 145 5.97 -6.34 6.10
N GLY A 146 5.69 -6.00 4.84
CA GLY A 146 4.39 -5.53 4.38
C GLY A 146 3.84 -6.46 3.31
N GLN A 147 2.71 -7.09 3.59
CA GLN A 147 1.96 -7.88 2.61
C GLN A 147 0.83 -7.03 2.02
N ILE A 148 0.63 -7.16 0.71
CA ILE A 148 -0.45 -6.50 -0.04
C ILE A 148 -1.20 -7.51 -0.89
N VAL A 149 -2.42 -7.16 -1.28
CA VAL A 149 -3.20 -7.81 -2.34
C VAL A 149 -3.44 -6.79 -3.44
N LEU A 150 -3.11 -7.14 -4.69
CA LEU A 150 -3.36 -6.28 -5.85
C LEU A 150 -4.66 -6.72 -6.53
N VAL A 151 -5.56 -5.79 -6.81
CA VAL A 151 -6.87 -6.05 -7.46
C VAL A 151 -7.11 -5.10 -8.64
N ARG A 152 -8.00 -5.45 -9.57
CA ARG A 152 -8.43 -4.54 -10.65
C ARG A 152 -9.51 -3.55 -10.22
N ASN A 153 -10.19 -3.81 -9.11
CA ASN A 153 -11.30 -2.99 -8.61
C ASN A 153 -10.84 -1.56 -8.32
N GLU A 154 -11.66 -0.57 -8.68
CA GLU A 154 -11.32 0.84 -8.53
C GLU A 154 -12.14 1.47 -7.39
N PRO A 155 -11.50 1.91 -6.28
CA PRO A 155 -12.21 2.44 -5.11
C PRO A 155 -12.66 3.91 -5.27
N GLY A 156 -12.15 4.62 -6.28
CA GLY A 156 -12.35 6.07 -6.46
C GLY A 156 -11.63 6.97 -5.44
N VAL A 157 -10.98 6.39 -4.42
CA VAL A 157 -10.35 7.12 -3.31
C VAL A 157 -9.12 6.37 -2.80
N MET A 158 -8.13 7.07 -2.27
CA MET A 158 -7.14 6.49 -1.36
C MET A 158 -7.66 6.57 0.06
N VAL A 159 -7.70 5.46 0.79
CA VAL A 159 -8.24 5.46 2.14
C VAL A 159 -7.46 4.58 3.09
N SER A 160 -7.24 5.06 4.31
CA SER A 160 -6.59 4.30 5.38
C SER A 160 -7.24 4.56 6.73
N VAL A 161 -6.98 3.68 7.69
CA VAL A 161 -7.43 3.82 9.08
C VAL A 161 -6.30 3.49 10.05
N SER A 162 -6.26 4.16 11.19
CA SER A 162 -5.17 4.13 12.17
C SER A 162 -4.82 2.76 12.76
N GLY A 163 -5.61 1.73 12.53
CA GLY A 163 -5.36 0.40 13.08
C GLY A 163 -6.43 -0.61 12.68
N THR A 164 -6.29 -1.84 13.18
CA THR A 164 -7.22 -2.95 12.92
C THR A 164 -7.58 -3.70 14.21
N ASP A 165 -8.53 -4.64 14.13
CA ASP A 165 -8.89 -5.52 15.25
C ASP A 165 -8.29 -6.93 15.08
N ASP A 166 -7.48 -7.11 14.03
CA ASP A 166 -6.94 -8.41 13.62
C ASP A 166 -5.51 -8.66 14.15
N GLY A 167 -4.85 -7.65 14.71
CA GLY A 167 -3.51 -7.74 15.27
C GLY A 167 -2.80 -6.38 15.34
N GLU A 168 -1.82 -6.26 16.23
CA GLU A 168 -1.05 -5.02 16.43
C GLU A 168 -0.14 -4.68 15.23
N ASP A 169 0.25 -5.69 14.45
CA ASP A 169 1.07 -5.59 13.25
C ASP A 169 0.23 -5.60 11.96
N GLU A 170 -1.10 -5.56 12.05
CA GLU A 170 -2.00 -5.52 10.90
C GLU A 170 -2.58 -4.10 10.69
N ALA A 171 -2.54 -3.65 9.44
CA ALA A 171 -2.99 -2.31 9.03
C ALA A 171 -4.04 -2.40 7.92
N THR A 172 -4.68 -1.27 7.61
CA THR A 172 -5.58 -1.17 6.46
C THR A 172 -5.35 0.12 5.68
N TYR A 173 -5.02 -0.03 4.40
CA TYR A 173 -4.92 1.06 3.44
C TYR A 173 -5.26 0.58 2.03
N ILE A 174 -5.80 1.49 1.22
CA ILE A 174 -6.23 1.25 -0.16
C ILE A 174 -5.66 2.38 -1.02
N MET A 175 -4.95 2.03 -2.10
CA MET A 175 -4.34 2.99 -3.01
C MET A 175 -4.49 2.54 -4.46
N HIS A 176 -5.10 3.36 -5.32
CA HIS A 176 -5.37 2.99 -6.71
C HIS A 176 -4.28 3.54 -7.64
N ARG A 177 -3.47 2.66 -8.24
CA ARG A 177 -2.34 3.09 -9.07
C ARG A 177 -2.82 3.71 -10.38
N ALA A 178 -2.09 4.73 -10.83
CA ALA A 178 -2.33 5.39 -12.10
C ALA A 178 -2.28 4.43 -13.31
N ALA A 179 -2.91 4.85 -14.42
CA ALA A 179 -2.87 4.18 -15.72
C ALA A 179 -3.25 2.69 -15.68
N GLY A 180 -4.29 2.33 -14.92
CA GLY A 180 -4.76 0.95 -14.82
C GLY A 180 -3.80 -0.02 -14.11
N GLY A 181 -2.91 0.51 -13.27
CA GLY A 181 -1.94 -0.30 -12.51
C GLY A 181 -2.52 -1.19 -11.42
N GLY A 182 -3.85 -1.17 -11.26
CA GLY A 182 -4.59 -1.86 -10.21
C GLY A 182 -4.57 -1.14 -8.86
N THR A 183 -5.41 -1.61 -7.95
CA THR A 183 -5.54 -1.11 -6.59
C THR A 183 -4.78 -1.99 -5.63
N VAL A 184 -3.91 -1.37 -4.84
CA VAL A 184 -3.19 -1.99 -3.74
C VAL A 184 -4.09 -1.98 -2.52
N LEU A 185 -4.37 -3.17 -1.98
CA LEU A 185 -5.00 -3.38 -0.68
C LEU A 185 -3.90 -3.81 0.30
N GLY A 186 -3.69 -3.05 1.35
CA GLY A 186 -2.78 -3.41 2.43
C GLY A 186 -3.48 -3.39 3.79
N GLY A 187 -2.86 -3.88 4.84
CA GLY A 187 -1.58 -4.58 4.84
C GLY A 187 -1.17 -5.06 6.23
N CYS A 188 0.14 -5.15 6.44
CA CYS A 188 0.77 -5.42 7.73
C CYS A 188 2.07 -4.61 7.86
N LEU A 189 2.60 -4.54 9.08
CA LEU A 189 3.89 -3.95 9.42
C LEU A 189 4.59 -4.83 10.46
N GLN A 190 5.22 -5.92 9.99
CA GLN A 190 5.80 -6.93 10.87
C GLN A 190 7.31 -6.73 10.97
N LYS A 191 7.75 -6.01 12.01
CA LYS A 191 9.16 -5.69 12.25
C LYS A 191 9.99 -6.96 12.45
N GLY A 192 11.21 -6.96 11.89
CA GLY A 192 12.14 -8.09 11.98
C GLY A 192 11.79 -9.32 11.13
N SER A 193 10.60 -9.36 10.51
CA SER A 193 10.17 -10.50 9.70
C SER A 193 10.82 -10.47 8.31
N TRP A 194 11.46 -11.58 7.94
CA TRP A 194 12.07 -11.81 6.62
C TRP A 194 11.24 -12.75 5.72
N GLU A 195 10.02 -13.10 6.14
CA GLU A 195 9.16 -14.00 5.37
C GLU A 195 8.79 -13.38 4.01
N SER A 196 9.19 -14.06 2.93
CA SER A 196 9.02 -13.59 1.56
C SER A 196 7.71 -14.06 0.93
N GLN A 197 7.16 -15.17 1.41
CA GLN A 197 5.95 -15.75 0.86
C GLN A 197 4.71 -15.01 1.39
N PRO A 198 3.68 -14.81 0.55
CA PRO A 198 2.41 -14.29 1.03
C PRO A 198 1.75 -15.32 1.95
N ASP A 199 1.24 -14.88 3.09
CA ASP A 199 0.37 -15.67 3.97
C ASP A 199 -1.07 -15.57 3.44
N PRO A 200 -1.69 -16.67 2.98
CA PRO A 200 -3.06 -16.66 2.47
C PRO A 200 -4.08 -16.17 3.51
N ASN A 201 -3.90 -16.48 4.80
CA ASN A 201 -4.82 -16.04 5.85
C ASN A 201 -4.76 -14.52 6.04
N LEU A 202 -3.55 -13.95 6.03
CA LEU A 202 -3.36 -12.51 6.06
C LEU A 202 -3.95 -11.83 4.82
N ALA A 203 -3.77 -12.41 3.63
CA ALA A 203 -4.36 -11.88 2.40
C ALA A 203 -5.89 -11.78 2.50
N VAL A 204 -6.54 -12.81 3.05
CA VAL A 204 -7.99 -12.85 3.28
C VAL A 204 -8.43 -11.77 4.26
N ARG A 205 -7.68 -11.56 5.35
CA ARG A 205 -7.99 -10.50 6.33
C ARG A 205 -7.81 -9.11 5.72
N ILE A 206 -6.74 -8.87 4.96
CA ILE A 206 -6.51 -7.62 4.20
C ILE A 206 -7.71 -7.31 3.29
N MET A 207 -8.14 -8.28 2.47
CA MET A 207 -9.27 -8.11 1.57
C MET A 207 -10.58 -7.79 2.29
N ARG A 208 -10.86 -8.47 3.41
CA ARG A 208 -12.06 -8.19 4.23
C ARG A 208 -12.03 -6.79 4.82
N ARG A 209 -10.91 -6.38 5.41
CA ARG A 209 -10.78 -5.03 5.97
C ARG A 209 -10.89 -3.95 4.90
N ALA A 210 -10.33 -4.20 3.72
CA ALA A 210 -10.45 -3.27 2.60
C ALA A 210 -11.91 -3.07 2.17
N ILE A 211 -12.69 -4.14 1.99
CA ILE A 211 -14.12 -4.05 1.67
C ILE A 211 -14.90 -3.35 2.79
N ALA A 212 -14.59 -3.64 4.05
CA ALA A 212 -15.25 -2.99 5.18
C ALA A 212 -14.95 -1.47 5.23
N LEU A 213 -13.71 -1.07 4.92
CA LEU A 213 -13.29 0.33 4.89
C LEU A 213 -13.82 1.09 3.67
N CYS A 214 -13.87 0.43 2.51
CA CYS A 214 -14.34 1.01 1.26
C CYS A 214 -15.30 0.02 0.57
N PRO A 215 -16.59 0.01 0.96
CA PRO A 215 -17.58 -0.90 0.38
C PRO A 215 -17.75 -0.75 -1.14
N ALA A 216 -17.43 0.42 -1.69
CA ALA A 216 -17.45 0.68 -3.13
C ALA A 216 -16.46 -0.16 -3.95
N LEU A 217 -15.50 -0.84 -3.30
CA LEU A 217 -14.60 -1.79 -3.97
C LEU A 217 -15.34 -2.95 -4.65
N VAL A 218 -16.52 -3.32 -4.16
CA VAL A 218 -17.29 -4.47 -4.64
C VAL A 218 -18.78 -4.10 -4.76
N PRO A 219 -19.58 -4.84 -5.55
CA PRO A 219 -21.03 -4.67 -5.57
C PRO A 219 -21.65 -4.79 -4.16
N ALA A 220 -22.74 -4.09 -3.91
CA ALA A 220 -23.40 -4.10 -2.61
C ALA A 220 -23.78 -5.53 -2.17
N GLY A 221 -23.37 -5.90 -0.95
CA GLY A 221 -23.61 -7.24 -0.38
C GLY A 221 -22.61 -8.32 -0.84
N ALA A 222 -21.70 -8.02 -1.76
CA ALA A 222 -20.65 -8.96 -2.16
C ALA A 222 -19.48 -8.97 -1.16
N GLY A 223 -18.82 -10.12 -1.06
CA GLY A 223 -17.61 -10.33 -0.27
C GLY A 223 -16.34 -10.30 -1.11
N ILE A 224 -15.29 -10.92 -0.56
CA ILE A 224 -13.95 -10.95 -1.18
C ILE A 224 -13.92 -11.70 -2.52
N GLU A 225 -14.91 -12.54 -2.81
CA GLU A 225 -15.08 -13.24 -4.09
C GLU A 225 -15.35 -12.29 -5.27
N ALA A 226 -15.81 -11.06 -5.02
CA ALA A 226 -16.01 -10.04 -6.04
C ALA A 226 -14.74 -9.21 -6.34
N LEU A 227 -13.63 -9.47 -5.63
CA LEU A 227 -12.35 -8.85 -5.93
C LEU A 227 -11.66 -9.55 -7.11
N SER A 228 -11.29 -8.78 -8.12
CA SER A 228 -10.52 -9.26 -9.26
C SER A 228 -9.02 -9.23 -8.95
N ILE A 229 -8.55 -10.25 -8.23
CA ILE A 229 -7.16 -10.36 -7.76
C ILE A 229 -6.18 -10.51 -8.95
N ILE A 230 -5.04 -9.83 -8.86
CA ILE A 230 -3.93 -9.92 -9.81
C ILE A 230 -2.80 -10.73 -9.15
N VAL A 231 -2.48 -11.89 -9.71
CA VAL A 231 -1.32 -12.70 -9.31
C VAL A 231 -0.19 -12.46 -10.29
N HIS A 232 0.91 -11.89 -9.81
CA HIS A 232 2.11 -11.71 -10.61
C HIS A 232 2.98 -12.96 -10.55
N ASN A 233 3.41 -13.44 -11.72
CA ASN A 233 4.39 -14.52 -11.86
C ASN A 233 5.43 -14.12 -12.92
N TYR A 234 6.22 -13.09 -12.62
CA TYR A 234 7.24 -12.54 -13.51
C TYR A 234 8.58 -12.34 -12.77
N GLY A 235 9.65 -12.05 -13.52
CA GLY A 235 10.97 -11.75 -12.93
C GLY A 235 11.97 -12.92 -12.93
N HIS A 236 11.72 -13.97 -13.71
CA HIS A 236 12.51 -15.20 -13.73
C HIS A 236 13.89 -15.12 -14.41
N GLY A 237 14.34 -13.92 -14.82
CA GLY A 237 15.63 -13.73 -15.48
C GLY A 237 15.90 -14.74 -16.61
N GLY A 238 17.11 -15.29 -16.66
CA GLY A 238 17.51 -16.30 -17.65
C GLY A 238 17.05 -17.73 -17.35
N TYR A 239 16.32 -17.97 -16.25
CA TYR A 239 15.87 -19.30 -15.83
C TYR A 239 14.37 -19.50 -15.98
N GLY A 240 13.66 -18.62 -16.68
CA GLY A 240 12.21 -18.72 -16.88
C GLY A 240 11.76 -20.04 -17.50
N TYR A 241 12.50 -20.57 -18.49
CA TYR A 241 12.15 -21.83 -19.14
C TYR A 241 12.31 -23.02 -18.19
N GLN A 242 13.47 -23.15 -17.55
CA GLN A 242 13.77 -24.27 -16.63
C GLN A 242 12.96 -24.23 -15.33
N SER A 243 12.36 -23.09 -14.97
CA SER A 243 11.48 -22.94 -13.80
C SER A 243 10.00 -22.85 -14.13
N SER A 244 9.63 -22.80 -15.42
CA SER A 244 8.28 -22.44 -15.90
C SER A 244 7.15 -23.24 -15.25
N TYR A 245 7.24 -24.57 -15.22
CA TYR A 245 6.22 -25.43 -14.61
C TYR A 245 6.16 -25.28 -13.08
N GLY A 246 7.31 -25.18 -12.40
CA GLY A 246 7.34 -25.02 -10.95
C GLY A 246 6.73 -23.68 -10.51
N THR A 247 7.06 -22.60 -11.22
CA THR A 247 6.53 -21.27 -10.89
C THR A 247 5.06 -21.14 -11.31
N ALA A 248 4.65 -21.80 -12.39
CA ALA A 248 3.23 -21.91 -12.76
C ALA A 248 2.42 -22.68 -11.71
N GLN A 249 2.94 -23.78 -11.15
CA GLN A 249 2.28 -24.52 -10.07
C GLN A 249 2.10 -23.66 -8.82
N VAL A 250 3.09 -22.85 -8.46
CA VAL A 250 2.96 -21.88 -7.35
C VAL A 250 1.88 -20.86 -7.66
N ALA A 251 1.86 -20.28 -8.88
CA ALA A 251 0.84 -19.32 -9.27
C ALA A 251 -0.57 -19.94 -9.23
N VAL A 252 -0.74 -21.16 -9.74
CA VAL A 252 -2.01 -21.90 -9.70
C VAL A 252 -2.44 -22.15 -8.26
N ARG A 253 -1.52 -22.56 -7.38
CA ARG A 253 -1.81 -22.75 -5.96
C ARG A 253 -2.28 -21.45 -5.30
N LEU A 254 -1.57 -20.34 -5.53
CA LEU A 254 -1.94 -19.03 -4.99
C LEU A 254 -3.32 -18.57 -5.48
N VAL A 255 -3.66 -18.82 -6.74
CA VAL A 255 -5.00 -18.56 -7.29
C VAL A 255 -6.04 -19.45 -6.60
N ALA A 256 -5.79 -20.74 -6.48
CA ALA A 256 -6.71 -21.68 -5.84
C ALA A 256 -6.96 -21.33 -4.37
N GLU A 257 -5.91 -21.03 -3.60
CA GLU A 257 -6.00 -20.62 -2.20
C GLU A 257 -6.78 -19.31 -2.03
N ALA A 258 -6.58 -18.34 -2.94
CA ALA A 258 -7.33 -17.09 -2.97
C ALA A 258 -8.83 -17.33 -3.23
N LEU A 259 -9.16 -18.24 -4.16
CA LEU A 259 -10.54 -18.60 -4.51
C LEU A 259 -11.23 -19.47 -3.45
N GLU A 260 -10.54 -20.42 -2.83
CA GLU A 260 -11.10 -21.28 -1.77
C GLU A 260 -11.37 -20.50 -0.50
N SER A 261 -10.44 -19.63 -0.09
CA SER A 261 -10.61 -18.79 1.09
C SER A 261 -11.77 -17.78 0.95
N ALA A 262 -12.12 -17.42 -0.28
CA ALA A 262 -13.32 -16.65 -0.60
C ALA A 262 -14.61 -17.44 -0.37
N LYS A 263 -14.62 -18.75 -0.69
CA LYS A 263 -15.81 -19.62 -0.58
C LYS A 263 -16.10 -20.08 0.86
N THR A 264 -15.08 -20.48 1.62
CA THR A 264 -15.26 -21.23 2.88
C THR A 264 -15.83 -20.40 4.04
N LYS A 265 -15.84 -19.06 3.96
CA LYS A 265 -16.42 -18.18 4.99
C LYS A 265 -17.72 -17.48 4.60
N ALA A 266 -18.16 -17.57 3.33
CA ALA A 266 -19.51 -17.18 2.94
C ALA A 266 -20.58 -18.12 3.55
N TYR A 267 -20.19 -19.36 3.89
CA TYR A 267 -21.07 -20.37 4.51
C TYR A 267 -21.05 -20.38 6.06
N SER A 268 -20.25 -19.57 6.73
CA SER A 268 -20.12 -19.56 8.20
C SER A 268 -20.59 -18.27 8.89
N LEU A 269 -21.15 -17.31 8.14
CA LEU A 269 -21.91 -16.21 8.73
C LEU A 269 -23.33 -16.71 9.04
N PRO A 270 -23.79 -16.67 10.31
CA PRO A 270 -25.16 -17.04 10.62
C PRO A 270 -26.10 -16.06 9.91
N ILE A 271 -26.97 -16.60 9.06
CA ILE A 271 -28.14 -15.88 8.57
C ILE A 271 -28.97 -15.54 9.81
N SER A 272 -28.93 -14.28 10.23
CA SER A 272 -29.91 -13.73 11.17
C SER A 272 -31.29 -13.87 10.53
N GLN A 273 -32.00 -14.95 10.88
CA GLN A 273 -33.41 -15.09 10.55
C GLN A 273 -34.21 -14.13 11.43
N THR A 274 -34.36 -12.91 10.94
CA THR A 274 -35.46 -12.03 11.36
C THR A 274 -36.31 -11.74 10.13
N GLN A 275 -37.18 -12.69 9.78
CA GLN A 275 -38.35 -12.38 8.98
C GLN A 275 -39.35 -11.61 9.87
N PRO A 276 -39.88 -10.46 9.42
CA PRO A 276 -41.00 -9.83 10.09
C PRO A 276 -42.26 -10.70 9.86
N LYS A 277 -42.93 -11.07 10.95
CA LYS A 277 -44.28 -11.64 10.89
C LYS A 277 -45.24 -10.54 10.41
N LEU A 278 -45.94 -10.80 9.32
CA LEU A 278 -47.27 -10.26 9.05
C LEU A 278 -48.29 -11.32 9.49
#